data_AF-A0A821SF35-F1
#
_entry.id   AF-A0A821SF35-F1
#
_cell.length_a   1.000
_cell.length_b   1.000
_cell.length_c   1.000
_cell.angle_alpha   90.00
_cell.angle_beta   90.00
_cell.angle_gamma   90.00
#
_symmetry.space_group_name_H-M   'P 1'
#
loop_
_entity.id
_entity.type
_entity.pdbx_description
1 polymer ?
#
loop_
_entity_poly.entity_id
_entity_poly.type
_entity_poly.pdbx_seq_one_letter_code
_entity_poly.pdbx_strand_id
1 'polypeptide(L)' 'MQKVVKTKFENGDGPTKIYRDLVGVVSLQTIQLWIKKVRNTGSIELSSPPGRPRTARTKAN' A
#
# COMPACT_ATOMS: atom_id res chain seq x y z
N MET A 1 -7.99 2.64 -3.25
CA MET A 1 -6.86 3.57 -3.50
C MET A 1 -5.57 2.86 -3.91
N GLN A 2 -5.09 1.86 -3.17
CA GLN A 2 -3.91 1.08 -3.56
C GLN A 2 -4.02 0.51 -4.99
N LYS A 3 -5.14 -0.11 -5.35
CA LYS A 3 -5.39 -0.62 -6.71
C LYS A 3 -5.25 0.46 -7.79
N VAL A 4 -5.75 1.67 -7.54
CA VAL A 4 -5.66 2.82 -8.47
C VAL A 4 -4.21 3.26 -8.66
N VAL A 5 -3.45 3.36 -7.56
CA VAL A 5 -2.01 3.67 -7.62
C VAL A 5 -1.24 2.59 -8.38
N LYS A 6 -1.58 1.31 -8.19
CA LYS A 6 -0.94 0.20 -8.91
C LYS A 6 -1.16 0.31 -10.41
N THR A 7 -2.42 0.45 -10.84
CA THR A 7 -2.75 0.51 -12.26
C THR A 7 -2.11 1.72 -12.94
N LYS A 8 -2.11 2.89 -12.30
CA LYS A 8 -1.42 4.08 -12.85
C LYS A 8 0.09 3.87 -12.96
N PHE A 9 0.71 3.30 -11.94
CA PHE A 9 2.13 3.00 -11.95
C PHE A 9 2.49 1.95 -13.03
N GLU A 10 1.67 0.91 -13.20
CA GLU A 10 1.82 -0.10 -14.27
C GLU A 10 1.64 0.51 -15.67
N ASN A 11 0.79 1.52 -15.80
CA ASN A 11 0.63 2.31 -17.04
C ASN A 11 1.80 3.28 -17.31
N GLY A 12 2.82 3.31 -16.44
CA GLY A 12 4.00 4.16 -16.60
C GLY A 12 3.85 5.58 -16.01
N ASP A 13 2.78 5.85 -15.25
CA ASP A 13 2.63 7.16 -14.59
C ASP A 13 3.66 7.31 -13.45
N GLY A 14 4.35 8.45 -13.44
CA GLY A 14 5.26 8.80 -12.36
C GLY A 14 4.55 9.12 -11.04
N PRO A 15 5.25 8.99 -9.89
CA PRO A 15 4.70 9.24 -8.55
C PRO A 15 4.03 10.62 -8.41
N THR A 16 4.58 11.65 -9.03
CA THR A 16 4.05 13.02 -9.00
C THR A 16 2.72 13.15 -9.75
N LYS A 17 2.57 12.44 -10.87
CA LYS A 17 1.32 12.43 -11.65
C LYS A 17 0.23 11.69 -10.89
N ILE A 18 0.57 10.54 -10.32
CA ILE A 18 -0.32 9.76 -9.45
C ILE A 18 -0.74 10.59 -8.23
N TYR A 19 0.17 11.34 -7.62
CA TYR A 19 -0.15 12.25 -6.53
C TYR A 19 -1.10 13.36 -6.95
N ARG A 20 -0.86 14.01 -8.10
CA ARG A 20 -1.78 15.04 -8.64
C ARG A 20 -3.19 14.49 -8.88
N ASP A 21 -3.30 13.28 -9.40
CA ASP A 21 -4.58 12.62 -9.64
C ASP A 21 -5.30 12.19 -8.34
N LEU A 22 -4.56 12.08 -7.23
CA LEU A 22 -5.06 11.67 -5.92
C LEU A 22 -4.91 12.77 -4.87
N VAL A 23 -4.75 14.03 -5.31
CA VAL A 23 -4.57 15.19 -4.43
C VAL A 23 -5.71 15.22 -3.40
N GLY A 24 -5.34 15.32 -2.12
CA GLY A 24 -6.28 15.33 -1.00
C GLY A 24 -6.77 13.96 -0.52
N VAL A 25 -6.49 12.88 -1.25
CA VAL A 25 -6.90 11.51 -0.88
C VAL A 25 -5.75 10.75 -0.22
N VAL A 26 -4.53 10.89 -0.75
CA VAL A 26 -3.35 10.16 -0.26
C VAL A 26 -2.13 11.07 -0.28
N SER A 27 -1.29 10.98 0.77
CA SER A 27 -0.05 11.75 0.82
C SER A 27 0.97 11.27 -0.22
N LEU A 28 1.82 12.18 -0.70
CA LEU A 28 2.92 11.84 -1.61
C LEU A 28 3.84 10.75 -1.03
N GLN A 29 4.09 10.81 0.29
CA GLN A 29 4.90 9.81 0.99
C GLN A 29 4.27 8.41 0.90
N THR A 30 2.96 8.30 1.08
CA THR A 30 2.24 7.03 0.97
C THR A 30 2.33 6.45 -0.45
N ILE A 31 2.20 7.30 -1.47
CA ILE A 31 2.31 6.89 -2.88
C ILE A 31 3.73 6.39 -3.19
N GLN A 32 4.76 7.09 -2.73
CA GLN A 32 6.15 6.65 -2.88
C GLN A 32 6.40 5.31 -2.19
N LEU A 33 5.83 5.10 -1.01
CA LEU A 33 5.98 3.86 -0.24
C LEU A 33 5.33 2.68 -0.98
N TRP A 34 4.14 2.88 -1.54
CA TRP A 34 3.47 1.88 -2.36
C TRP A 34 4.24 1.55 -3.64
N ILE A 35 4.74 2.56 -4.35
CA ILE A 35 5.55 2.36 -5.57
C ILE A 35 6.83 1.59 -5.25
N LYS A 36 7.51 1.95 -4.15
CA LYS A 36 8.70 1.22 -3.68
C LYS A 36 8.37 -0.23 -3.38
N LYS A 37 7.22 -0.50 -2.75
CA LYS A 37 6.77 -1.86 -2.45
C LYS A 37 6.46 -2.67 -3.71
N VAL A 38 5.80 -2.06 -4.71
CA VAL A 38 5.55 -2.71 -6.01
C VAL A 38 6.86 -3.05 -6.69
N ARG A 39 7.86 -2.15 -6.69
CA ARG A 39 9.19 -2.44 -7.27
C ARG A 39 9.91 -3.60 -6.56
N ASN A 40 9.81 -3.67 -5.24
CA ASN A 40 10.52 -4.69 -4.47
C ASN A 40 9.81 -6.06 -4.46
N THR A 41 8.48 -6.07 -4.50
CA THR A 41 7.68 -7.27 -4.20
C THR A 41 6.70 -7.65 -5.31
N GLY A 42 6.54 -6.82 -6.34
CA GLY A 42 5.52 -6.99 -7.39
C GLY A 42 4.07 -6.75 -6.91
N SER A 43 3.87 -6.49 -5.61
CA SER A 43 2.56 -6.27 -5.01
C SER A 43 2.45 -4.89 -4.35
N ILE A 44 1.29 -4.26 -4.54
CA ILE A 44 0.94 -3.00 -3.86
C ILE A 44 0.25 -3.24 -2.54
N GLU A 45 -0.24 -4.46 -2.30
CA GLU A 45 -0.95 -4.73 -1.07
C GLU A 45 -0.01 -4.47 0.10
N LEU A 46 -0.41 -3.54 0.95
CA LEU A 46 0.05 -3.52 2.32
C LEU A 46 -0.57 -4.77 2.97
N SER A 47 -0.05 -5.96 2.64
CA SER A 47 -0.15 -7.11 3.52
C SER A 47 0.21 -6.56 4.88
N SER A 48 -0.78 -6.51 5.77
CA SER A 48 -0.50 -6.24 7.18
C SER A 48 0.66 -7.18 7.50
N PRO A 49 1.77 -6.70 8.09
CA PRO A 49 2.78 -7.63 8.58
C PRO A 49 1.99 -8.69 9.35
N PRO A 50 2.11 -10.00 9.01
CA PRO A 50 1.23 -11.03 9.54
C PRO A 50 1.12 -10.79 11.02
N GLY A 51 -0.07 -10.33 11.42
CA GLY A 51 -0.27 -9.69 12.70
C GLY A 51 0.30 -10.63 13.74
N ARG A 52 1.31 -10.17 14.46
CA ARG A 52 1.86 -10.79 15.66
C ARG A 52 0.76 -11.63 16.29
N PRO A 53 0.87 -12.97 16.36
CA PRO A 53 -0.23 -13.82 16.79
C PRO A 53 -0.72 -13.27 18.12
N ARG A 54 -1.94 -12.73 18.12
CA ARG A 54 -2.57 -12.21 19.32
C ARG A 54 -2.84 -13.46 20.12
N THR A 55 -1.91 -13.79 21.03
CA THR A 55 -1.97 -14.97 21.89
C THR A 55 -3.38 -14.99 22.48
N ALA A 56 -4.20 -15.94 22.02
CA ALA A 56 -5.55 -16.08 22.50
C ALA A 56 -5.45 -16.35 24.00
N ARG A 57 -5.93 -15.42 24.82
CA ARG A 57 -6.01 -15.60 26.26
C ARG A 57 -7.06 -16.68 26.51
N THR A 58 -6.61 -17.92 26.67
CA THR A 58 -7.45 -19.05 27.06
C THR A 58 -8.11 -18.71 28.38
N LYS A 59 -9.44 -18.64 28.41
CA LYS A 59 -10.19 -18.78 29.65
C LYS A 59 -10.93 -20.12 29.53
N ALA A 60 -10.37 -21.11 30.21
CA ALA A 60 -11.02 -22.40 30.41
C ALA A 60 -12.34 -22.17 31.14
N ASN A 61 -13.41 -22.79 30.63
CA ASN A 61 -14.54 -23.24 31.43
C ASN A 61 -15.27 -24.36 30.69
#